data_AF-A0A1X7ADV7-F1
#
_entry.id   AF-A0A1X7ADV7-F1
#
_cell.length_a   1.000
_cell.length_b   1.000
_cell.length_c   1.000
_cell.angle_alpha   90.00
_cell.angle_beta   90.00
_cell.angle_gamma   90.00
#
_symmetry.space_group_name_H-M   'P 1'
#
loop_
_entity.id
_entity.type
_entity.pdbx_description
1 polymer ?
#
loop_
_entity_poly.entity_id
_entity_poly.type
_entity_poly.pdbx_seq_one_letter_code
_entity_poly.pdbx_strand_id
1 'polypeptide(L)'
;MKFRYLIILLCSVFALPAWSWNFRVHATVAELAYGHLSTKKQAQLDSDAKALLAVLDKVWLNEVNRFDTASPFARTAILFDEWRMLKLGTVFQKYGVPVPKALQPIADSRIRQLHFVDLPWPDTGQCGDLGEQERDRIHNWFTRLQAARKEVKTPVGRGIVNAMLAHVVADFHQPLHSVFNIAKGCDSASEGGGINYCLTSPHQDGKGHRRCGHTLHELWDSGGGYIKSNSPHSKTQEHVKKLLAAHPHKFLNGCDVHEVGHWLDENHELAEFIFSTPEYQQPHEEYLDKTSHAASHRMAMAACRLTRILH
;
A
#
# COMPACT_ATOMS: atom_id res chain seq x y z
N MET A 1 -6.75 -24.62 -52.44
CA MET A 1 -6.83 -24.59 -50.96
C MET A 1 -5.70 -23.73 -50.43
N LYS A 2 -5.98 -22.52 -49.91
CA LYS A 2 -4.97 -21.64 -49.32
C LYS A 2 -5.20 -21.59 -47.81
N PHE A 3 -4.32 -22.25 -47.04
CA PHE A 3 -4.28 -22.15 -45.58
C PHE A 3 -3.78 -20.74 -45.22
N ARG A 4 -4.65 -19.95 -44.57
CA ARG A 4 -4.26 -18.69 -43.92
C ARG A 4 -4.03 -18.99 -42.45
N TYR A 5 -2.77 -18.94 -42.01
CA TYR A 5 -2.41 -19.02 -40.61
C TYR A 5 -2.75 -17.69 -39.92
N LEU A 6 -3.67 -17.76 -38.95
CA LEU A 6 -3.96 -16.68 -38.01
C LEU A 6 -2.93 -16.78 -36.88
N ILE A 7 -1.91 -15.91 -36.90
CA ILE A 7 -0.99 -15.75 -35.78
C ILE A 7 -1.70 -14.87 -34.75
N ILE A 8 -2.24 -15.47 -33.69
CA ILE A 8 -2.69 -14.75 -32.50
C ILE A 8 -1.45 -14.43 -31.69
N LEU A 9 -1.03 -13.16 -31.73
CA LEU A 9 0.03 -12.63 -30.89
C LEU A 9 -0.51 -12.52 -29.45
N LEU A 10 -0.24 -13.53 -28.63
CA LEU A 10 -0.59 -13.53 -27.21
C LEU A 10 0.43 -12.63 -26.47
N CYS A 11 0.20 -11.31 -26.47
CA CYS A 11 0.92 -10.39 -25.59
C CYS A 11 0.41 -10.56 -24.15
N SER A 12 0.90 -11.59 -23.47
CA SER A 12 0.79 -11.70 -22.01
C SER A 12 1.68 -10.63 -21.39
N VAL A 13 1.12 -9.44 -21.15
CA VAL A 13 1.74 -8.42 -20.32
C VAL A 13 1.80 -8.97 -18.89
N PHE A 14 2.95 -9.54 -18.52
CA PHE A 14 3.27 -9.80 -17.13
C PHE A 14 3.45 -8.45 -16.45
N ALA A 15 2.35 -7.86 -15.98
CA ALA A 15 2.41 -6.69 -15.12
C ALA A 15 3.25 -7.06 -13.89
N LEU A 16 4.40 -6.40 -13.73
CA LEU A 16 5.22 -6.53 -12.53
C LEU A 16 4.32 -6.33 -11.30
N PRO A 17 4.57 -7.08 -10.21
CA PRO A 17 3.83 -6.86 -8.99
C PRO A 17 4.14 -5.43 -8.53
N ALA A 18 3.15 -4.55 -8.64
CA ALA A 18 3.07 -3.33 -7.86
C ALA A 18 2.93 -3.81 -6.42
N TRP A 19 4.06 -3.93 -5.72
CA TRP A 19 4.02 -4.03 -4.28
C TRP A 19 3.81 -2.61 -3.80
N SER A 20 2.97 -2.47 -2.79
CA SER A 20 2.93 -1.22 -2.06
C SER A 20 4.18 -1.01 -1.24
N TRP A 21 4.15 0.00 -0.34
CA TRP A 21 5.00 0.02 0.83
C TRP A 21 5.40 -1.39 1.19
N ASN A 22 6.70 -1.70 1.24
CA ASN A 22 7.06 -3.11 1.41
C ASN A 22 6.49 -3.62 2.75
N PHE A 23 6.35 -4.94 2.89
CA PHE A 23 5.73 -5.57 4.06
C PHE A 23 6.20 -5.04 5.42
N ARG A 24 7.47 -4.61 5.53
CA ARG A 24 8.01 -4.07 6.79
C ARG A 24 7.46 -2.70 7.11
N VAL A 25 7.22 -1.87 6.10
CA VAL A 25 6.60 -0.57 6.30
C VAL A 25 5.17 -0.78 6.80
N HIS A 26 4.39 -1.65 6.16
CA HIS A 26 3.02 -2.01 6.62
C HIS A 26 2.97 -2.45 8.07
N ALA A 27 3.79 -3.44 8.43
CA ALA A 27 3.87 -3.92 9.80
C ALA A 27 4.35 -2.83 10.77
N THR A 28 5.29 -1.99 10.36
CA THR A 28 5.82 -0.88 11.20
C THR A 28 4.76 0.20 11.43
N VAL A 29 4.03 0.62 10.40
CA VAL A 29 2.95 1.60 10.50
C VAL A 29 1.84 1.08 11.42
N ALA A 30 1.42 -0.17 11.22
CA ALA A 30 0.40 -0.80 12.05
C ALA A 30 0.85 -0.97 13.51
N GLU A 31 2.10 -1.36 13.76
CA GLU A 31 2.66 -1.50 15.11
C GLU A 31 2.79 -0.15 15.82
N LEU A 32 3.24 0.89 15.11
CA LEU A 32 3.30 2.25 15.63
C LEU A 32 1.91 2.76 16.00
N ALA A 33 0.90 2.51 15.16
CA ALA A 33 -0.48 2.88 15.46
C ALA A 33 -1.01 2.13 16.68
N TYR A 34 -0.75 0.82 16.74
CA TYR A 34 -1.15 -0.07 17.84
C TYR A 34 -0.61 0.39 19.18
N GLY A 35 0.67 0.79 19.24
CA GLY A 35 1.33 1.25 20.46
C GLY A 35 0.69 2.50 21.10
N HIS A 36 -0.09 3.28 20.35
CA HIS A 36 -0.80 4.46 20.84
C HIS A 36 -2.25 4.19 21.26
N LEU A 37 -2.76 2.98 21.06
CA LEU A 37 -4.12 2.61 21.45
C LEU A 37 -4.21 2.33 22.95
N SER A 38 -5.42 2.45 23.51
CA SER A 38 -5.68 1.97 24.87
C SER A 38 -5.47 0.46 24.99
N THR A 39 -5.08 -0.03 26.17
CA THR A 39 -4.86 -1.46 26.44
C THR A 39 -6.09 -2.32 26.12
N LYS A 40 -7.30 -1.82 26.38
CA LYS A 40 -8.55 -2.47 25.99
C LYS A 40 -8.67 -2.65 24.49
N LYS A 41 -8.33 -1.61 23.72
CA LYS A 41 -8.39 -1.66 22.25
C LYS A 41 -7.32 -2.57 21.67
N GLN A 42 -6.11 -2.50 22.21
CA GLN A 42 -5.00 -3.40 21.88
C GLN A 42 -5.42 -4.87 22.06
N ALA A 43 -5.94 -5.23 23.23
CA ALA A 43 -6.40 -6.59 23.51
C ALA A 43 -7.51 -7.08 22.55
N GLN A 44 -8.43 -6.19 22.17
CA GLN A 44 -9.47 -6.50 21.18
C GLN A 44 -8.86 -6.78 19.79
N LEU A 45 -7.99 -5.91 19.30
CA LEU A 45 -7.34 -6.08 17.99
C LEU A 45 -6.51 -7.35 17.94
N ASP A 46 -5.76 -7.64 19.01
CA ASP A 46 -4.97 -8.86 19.12
C ASP A 46 -5.85 -10.12 19.15
N SER A 47 -6.99 -10.06 19.84
CA SER A 47 -7.95 -11.17 19.87
C SER A 47 -8.53 -11.46 18.48
N ASP A 48 -8.93 -10.40 17.76
CA ASP A 48 -9.47 -10.52 16.40
C ASP A 48 -8.40 -11.02 15.40
N ALA A 49 -7.17 -10.50 15.50
CA ALA A 49 -6.05 -10.93 14.68
C ALA A 49 -5.66 -12.38 14.94
N LYS A 50 -5.57 -12.80 16.22
CA LYS A 50 -5.31 -14.21 16.58
C LYS A 50 -6.38 -15.15 16.03
N ALA A 51 -7.65 -14.75 16.06
CA ALA A 51 -8.73 -15.54 15.47
C ALA A 51 -8.55 -15.70 13.95
N LEU A 52 -8.17 -14.64 13.24
CA LEU A 52 -7.84 -14.71 11.81
C LEU A 52 -6.62 -15.62 11.56
N LEU A 53 -5.54 -15.46 12.33
CA LEU A 53 -4.32 -16.25 12.17
C LEU A 53 -4.56 -17.75 12.40
N ALA A 54 -5.49 -18.12 13.29
CA ALA A 54 -5.84 -19.50 13.56
C ALA A 54 -6.51 -20.22 12.38
N VAL A 55 -7.12 -19.48 11.44
CA VAL A 55 -7.80 -20.02 10.24
C VAL A 55 -7.05 -19.72 8.95
N LEU A 56 -5.87 -19.11 9.06
CA LEU A 56 -5.09 -18.68 7.91
C LEU A 56 -4.38 -19.88 7.25
N ASP A 57 -4.27 -19.87 5.92
CA ASP A 57 -3.49 -20.90 5.22
C ASP A 57 -2.04 -20.90 5.71
N LYS A 58 -1.42 -22.08 5.77
CA LYS A 58 -0.04 -22.24 6.25
C LYS A 58 0.97 -21.33 5.53
N VAL A 59 0.79 -21.10 4.24
CA VAL A 59 1.67 -20.22 3.44
C VAL A 59 1.65 -18.80 4.00
N TRP A 60 0.47 -18.20 4.18
CA TRP A 60 0.34 -16.83 4.69
C TRP A 60 0.66 -16.74 6.18
N LEU A 61 0.34 -17.78 6.96
CA LEU A 61 0.71 -17.85 8.36
C LEU A 61 2.23 -17.80 8.54
N ASN A 62 2.98 -18.50 7.69
CA ASN A 62 4.44 -18.46 7.70
C ASN A 62 4.97 -17.04 7.41
N GLU A 63 4.43 -16.36 6.39
CA GLU A 63 4.85 -14.99 6.05
C GLU A 63 4.56 -14.01 7.20
N VAL A 64 3.35 -14.05 7.75
CA VAL A 64 2.95 -13.24 8.90
C VAL A 64 3.79 -13.55 10.14
N ASN A 65 4.21 -14.81 10.35
CA ASN A 65 5.07 -15.21 11.48
C ASN A 65 6.50 -14.68 11.39
N ARG A 66 6.95 -14.18 10.23
CA ARG A 66 8.29 -13.55 10.12
C ARG A 66 8.39 -12.26 10.93
N PHE A 67 7.26 -11.63 11.23
CA PHE A 67 7.14 -10.41 12.03
C PHE A 67 6.94 -10.70 13.52
N ASP A 68 7.70 -11.64 14.07
CA ASP A 68 7.54 -12.16 15.43
C ASP A 68 7.67 -11.13 16.57
N THR A 69 8.34 -10.00 16.32
CA THR A 69 8.45 -8.89 17.28
C THR A 69 7.30 -7.88 17.24
N ALA A 70 6.40 -7.99 16.26
CA ALA A 70 5.22 -7.12 16.15
C ALA A 70 4.00 -7.76 16.82
N SER A 71 3.05 -6.93 17.23
CA SER A 71 1.75 -7.36 17.76
C SER A 71 1.01 -8.24 16.75
N PRO A 72 0.20 -9.23 17.18
CA PRO A 72 -0.65 -10.02 16.30
C PRO A 72 -1.43 -9.18 15.28
N PHE A 73 -1.98 -8.03 15.69
CA PHE A 73 -2.63 -7.09 14.80
C PHE A 73 -1.68 -6.50 13.74
N ALA A 74 -0.53 -5.96 14.13
CA ALA A 74 0.38 -5.34 13.17
C ALA A 74 0.89 -6.33 12.13
N ARG A 75 1.09 -7.59 12.51
CA ARG A 75 1.56 -8.64 11.61
C ARG A 75 0.55 -9.00 10.52
N THR A 76 -0.76 -8.79 10.74
CA THR A 76 -1.77 -9.07 9.71
C THR A 76 -1.87 -7.97 8.66
N ALA A 77 -1.25 -6.80 8.88
CA ALA A 77 -1.28 -5.69 7.94
C ALA A 77 -0.70 -6.04 6.57
N ILE A 78 0.12 -7.09 6.43
CA ILE A 78 0.67 -7.52 5.14
C ILE A 78 -0.29 -8.38 4.31
N LEU A 79 -1.39 -8.87 4.89
CA LEU A 79 -2.24 -9.87 4.25
C LEU A 79 -2.95 -9.35 3.00
N PHE A 80 -3.21 -8.05 2.91
CA PHE A 80 -3.88 -7.47 1.76
C PHE A 80 -3.05 -7.64 0.48
N ASP A 81 -1.73 -7.40 0.56
CA ASP A 81 -0.80 -7.67 -0.55
C ASP A 81 -0.76 -9.15 -0.92
N GLU A 82 -0.80 -10.06 0.06
CA GLU A 82 -0.81 -11.51 -0.20
C GLU A 82 -2.12 -11.95 -0.87
N TRP A 83 -3.22 -11.26 -0.57
CA TRP A 83 -4.51 -11.50 -1.17
C TRP A 83 -4.73 -10.75 -2.50
N ARG A 84 -3.74 -9.99 -3.01
CA ARG A 84 -3.91 -9.10 -4.18
C ARG A 84 -4.51 -9.75 -5.43
N MET A 85 -4.29 -11.05 -5.61
CA MET A 85 -4.79 -11.81 -6.76
C MET A 85 -6.23 -12.33 -6.56
N LEU A 86 -6.76 -12.26 -5.34
CA LEU A 86 -8.11 -12.67 -5.00
C LEU A 86 -9.10 -11.52 -5.23
N LYS A 87 -10.38 -11.89 -5.41
CA LYS A 87 -11.49 -10.96 -5.28
C LYS A 87 -11.76 -10.71 -3.79
N LEU A 88 -12.25 -9.52 -3.45
CA LEU A 88 -12.59 -9.16 -2.08
C LEU A 88 -13.53 -10.18 -1.43
N GLY A 89 -14.62 -10.54 -2.10
CA GLY A 89 -15.60 -11.51 -1.60
C GLY A 89 -15.02 -12.91 -1.39
N THR A 90 -14.06 -13.31 -2.23
CA THR A 90 -13.36 -14.59 -2.10
C THR A 90 -12.55 -14.67 -0.81
N VAL A 91 -11.94 -13.58 -0.34
CA VAL A 91 -11.22 -13.56 0.95
C VAL A 91 -12.17 -13.89 2.10
N PHE A 92 -13.30 -13.19 2.18
CA PHE A 92 -14.30 -13.42 3.23
C PHE A 92 -14.84 -14.86 3.18
N GLN A 93 -15.25 -15.33 1.99
CA GLN A 93 -15.74 -16.69 1.79
C GLN A 93 -14.71 -17.74 2.22
N LYS A 94 -13.43 -17.54 1.84
CA LYS A 94 -12.34 -18.47 2.14
C LYS A 94 -12.15 -18.70 3.63
N TYR A 95 -12.40 -17.68 4.46
CA TYR A 95 -12.28 -17.77 5.91
C TYR A 95 -13.64 -17.94 6.63
N GLY A 96 -14.68 -18.35 5.90
CA GLY A 96 -15.99 -18.68 6.48
C GLY A 96 -16.74 -17.48 7.05
N VAL A 97 -16.47 -16.27 6.55
CA VAL A 97 -17.11 -15.02 6.98
C VAL A 97 -17.98 -14.50 5.83
N PRO A 98 -19.24 -14.10 6.07
CA PRO A 98 -20.03 -13.45 5.03
C PRO A 98 -19.45 -12.08 4.67
N VAL A 99 -19.52 -11.71 3.39
CA VAL A 99 -19.13 -10.36 2.94
C VAL A 99 -20.02 -9.32 3.63
N PRO A 100 -19.45 -8.32 4.33
CA PRO A 100 -20.22 -7.24 4.95
C PRO A 100 -21.08 -6.52 3.93
N LYS A 101 -22.27 -6.06 4.32
CA LYS A 101 -23.22 -5.38 3.43
C LYS A 101 -22.58 -4.16 2.76
N ALA A 102 -21.79 -3.39 3.51
CA ALA A 102 -21.07 -2.23 2.98
C ALA A 102 -20.10 -2.60 1.83
N LEU A 103 -19.52 -3.80 1.86
CA LEU A 103 -18.54 -4.30 0.88
C LEU A 103 -19.16 -5.09 -0.28
N GLN A 104 -20.44 -5.48 -0.19
CA GLN A 104 -21.10 -6.27 -1.24
C GLN A 104 -20.98 -5.65 -2.64
N PRO A 105 -21.15 -4.33 -2.85
CA PRO A 105 -21.07 -3.74 -4.19
C PRO A 105 -19.71 -3.84 -4.87
N ILE A 106 -18.66 -4.16 -4.11
CA ILE A 106 -17.28 -4.31 -4.59
C ILE A 106 -16.71 -5.69 -4.26
N ALA A 107 -17.57 -6.66 -3.93
CA ALA A 107 -17.15 -8.02 -3.61
C ALA A 107 -16.41 -8.69 -4.78
N ASP A 108 -16.73 -8.30 -6.02
CA ASP A 108 -16.08 -8.81 -7.23
C ASP A 108 -14.81 -8.08 -7.64
N SER A 109 -14.46 -6.97 -6.99
CA SER A 109 -13.22 -6.23 -7.24
C SER A 109 -12.00 -7.06 -6.84
N ARG A 110 -10.96 -7.02 -7.67
CA ARG A 110 -9.67 -7.64 -7.31
C ARG A 110 -8.99 -6.76 -6.27
N ILE A 111 -8.41 -7.40 -5.25
CA ILE A 111 -7.75 -6.68 -4.17
C ILE A 111 -6.62 -5.79 -4.69
N ARG A 112 -5.85 -6.21 -5.71
CA ARG A 112 -4.83 -5.38 -6.37
C ARG A 112 -5.31 -3.97 -6.70
N GLN A 113 -6.55 -3.80 -7.16
CA GLN A 113 -7.10 -2.49 -7.58
C GLN A 113 -7.46 -1.57 -6.40
N LEU A 114 -7.41 -2.09 -5.18
CA LEU A 114 -7.79 -1.38 -3.95
C LEU A 114 -6.58 -0.83 -3.19
N HIS A 115 -5.36 -1.08 -3.69
CA HIS A 115 -4.08 -0.61 -3.11
C HIS A 115 -3.68 0.79 -3.57
N PHE A 116 -4.20 1.27 -4.69
CA PHE A 116 -3.72 2.50 -5.32
C PHE A 116 -4.86 3.35 -5.89
N VAL A 117 -4.52 4.60 -6.15
CA VAL A 117 -5.30 5.65 -6.80
C VAL A 117 -4.42 6.24 -7.88
N ASP A 118 -4.97 6.45 -9.07
CA ASP A 118 -4.18 6.98 -10.18
C ASP A 118 -4.47 8.46 -10.41
N LEU A 119 -3.91 9.34 -9.56
CA LEU A 119 -4.05 10.79 -9.77
C LEU A 119 -3.00 11.29 -10.77
N PRO A 120 -3.42 11.96 -11.85
CA PRO A 120 -2.49 12.48 -12.86
C PRO A 120 -1.65 13.62 -12.30
N TRP A 121 -0.36 13.63 -12.63
CA TRP A 121 0.53 14.76 -12.41
C TRP A 121 1.41 15.06 -13.65
N PRO A 122 1.59 16.33 -14.05
CA PRO A 122 0.91 17.52 -13.52
C PRO A 122 -0.59 17.50 -13.85
N ASP A 123 -1.40 18.09 -12.96
CA ASP A 123 -2.83 18.27 -13.20
C ASP A 123 -3.07 19.43 -14.17
N THR A 124 -3.04 19.11 -15.46
CA THR A 124 -3.21 20.06 -16.57
C THR A 124 -4.59 19.99 -17.20
N GLY A 125 -5.49 19.13 -16.69
CA GLY A 125 -6.76 18.78 -17.33
C GLY A 125 -6.61 17.88 -18.57
N GLN A 126 -5.40 17.51 -18.99
CA GLN A 126 -5.15 16.65 -20.15
C GLN A 126 -5.85 15.28 -20.03
N CYS A 127 -6.02 14.78 -18.81
CA CYS A 127 -6.65 13.49 -18.54
C CYS A 127 -8.16 13.59 -18.28
N GLY A 128 -8.79 14.74 -18.58
CA GLY A 128 -10.20 14.98 -18.29
C GLY A 128 -10.53 14.72 -16.83
N ASP A 129 -11.64 14.04 -16.59
CA ASP A 129 -12.17 13.80 -15.24
C ASP A 129 -11.53 12.59 -14.53
N LEU A 130 -10.42 12.04 -15.04
CA LEU A 130 -9.78 10.84 -14.46
C LEU A 130 -9.44 11.02 -12.98
N GLY A 131 -8.86 12.17 -12.62
CA GLY A 131 -8.49 12.47 -11.23
C GLY A 131 -9.71 12.52 -10.30
N GLU A 132 -10.83 13.10 -10.75
CA GLU A 132 -12.08 13.15 -9.97
C GLU A 132 -12.69 11.75 -9.82
N GLN A 133 -12.75 10.97 -10.91
CA GLN A 133 -13.27 9.60 -10.88
C GLN A 133 -12.48 8.70 -9.92
N GLU A 134 -11.15 8.84 -9.91
CA GLU A 134 -10.28 8.07 -9.00
C GLU A 134 -10.44 8.50 -7.53
N ARG A 135 -10.61 9.80 -7.26
CA ARG A 135 -10.94 10.31 -5.93
C ARG A 135 -12.28 9.79 -5.42
N ASP A 136 -13.31 9.79 -6.27
CA ASP A 136 -14.63 9.25 -5.92
C ASP A 136 -14.56 7.75 -5.66
N ARG A 137 -13.87 7.00 -6.53
CA ARG A 137 -13.68 5.55 -6.39
C ARG A 137 -13.06 5.22 -5.03
N ILE A 138 -12.00 5.93 -4.66
CA ILE A 138 -11.27 5.63 -3.44
C ILE A 138 -11.96 6.14 -2.17
N HIS A 139 -12.63 7.29 -2.24
CA HIS A 139 -13.49 7.78 -1.16
C HIS A 139 -14.60 6.76 -0.87
N ASN A 140 -15.25 6.24 -1.91
CA ASN A 140 -16.27 5.21 -1.78
C ASN A 140 -15.72 3.91 -1.20
N TRP A 141 -14.56 3.43 -1.69
CA TRP A 141 -13.91 2.23 -1.14
C TRP A 141 -13.61 2.39 0.36
N PHE A 142 -12.94 3.47 0.74
CA PHE A 142 -12.52 3.69 2.11
C PHE A 142 -13.70 3.86 3.06
N THR A 143 -14.75 4.58 2.64
CA THR A 143 -16.00 4.73 3.40
C THR A 143 -16.68 3.38 3.62
N ARG A 144 -16.73 2.52 2.59
CA ARG A 144 -17.28 1.17 2.70
C ARG A 144 -16.49 0.29 3.65
N LEU A 145 -15.16 0.37 3.62
CA LEU A 145 -14.29 -0.37 4.53
C LEU A 145 -14.51 0.04 5.99
N GLN A 146 -14.64 1.35 6.26
CA GLN A 146 -14.98 1.85 7.59
C GLN A 146 -16.38 1.42 8.05
N ALA A 147 -17.37 1.41 7.15
CA ALA A 147 -18.71 0.91 7.47
C ALA A 147 -18.70 -0.60 7.77
N ALA A 148 -17.96 -1.39 6.98
CA ALA A 148 -17.80 -2.83 7.17
C ALA A 148 -17.25 -3.16 8.57
N ARG A 149 -16.32 -2.35 9.09
CA ARG A 149 -15.76 -2.50 10.44
C ARG A 149 -16.84 -2.46 11.53
N LYS A 150 -17.90 -1.66 11.32
CA LYS A 150 -19.03 -1.54 12.25
C LYS A 150 -20.02 -2.71 12.10
N GLU A 151 -20.14 -3.26 10.89
CA GLU A 151 -21.06 -4.35 10.56
C GLU A 151 -20.57 -5.72 11.08
N VAL A 152 -19.27 -6.01 10.93
CA VAL A 152 -18.74 -7.35 11.22
C VAL A 152 -18.69 -7.66 12.71
N LYS A 153 -19.27 -8.80 13.09
CA LYS A 153 -19.40 -9.24 14.50
C LYS A 153 -18.54 -10.44 14.88
N THR A 154 -18.03 -11.21 13.92
CA THR A 154 -17.16 -12.35 14.22
C THR A 154 -15.70 -11.88 14.40
N PRO A 155 -14.93 -12.48 15.32
CA PRO A 155 -13.52 -12.13 15.50
C PRO A 155 -12.68 -12.26 14.22
N VAL A 156 -12.85 -13.36 13.46
CA VAL A 156 -12.16 -13.57 12.17
C VAL A 156 -12.48 -12.44 11.19
N GLY A 157 -13.77 -12.12 11.03
CA GLY A 157 -14.17 -11.07 10.11
C GLY A 157 -13.67 -9.68 10.51
N ARG A 158 -13.67 -9.37 11.82
CA ARG A 158 -13.06 -8.13 12.33
C ARG A 158 -11.56 -8.12 12.06
N GLY A 159 -10.88 -9.26 12.24
CA GLY A 159 -9.47 -9.43 11.90
C GLY A 159 -9.19 -9.11 10.43
N ILE A 160 -10.02 -9.62 9.50
CA ILE A 160 -9.91 -9.34 8.06
C ILE A 160 -10.05 -7.85 7.79
N VAL A 161 -11.13 -7.23 8.28
CA VAL A 161 -11.38 -5.80 8.02
C VAL A 161 -10.31 -4.90 8.65
N ASN A 162 -9.85 -5.22 9.86
CA ASN A 162 -8.79 -4.45 10.52
C ASN A 162 -7.44 -4.61 9.81
N ALA A 163 -7.12 -5.80 9.27
CA ALA A 163 -5.93 -6.02 8.45
C ALA A 163 -5.98 -5.19 7.15
N MET A 164 -7.11 -5.21 6.45
CA MET A 164 -7.34 -4.38 5.25
C MET A 164 -7.20 -2.89 5.56
N LEU A 165 -7.78 -2.43 6.68
CA LEU A 165 -7.74 -1.03 7.07
C LEU A 165 -6.33 -0.57 7.41
N ALA A 166 -5.57 -1.37 8.16
CA ALA A 166 -4.18 -1.06 8.49
C ALA A 166 -3.32 -0.92 7.22
N HIS A 167 -3.52 -1.85 6.28
CA HIS A 167 -2.81 -1.85 5.00
C HIS A 167 -3.15 -0.63 4.15
N VAL A 168 -4.44 -0.42 3.88
CA VAL A 168 -4.93 0.62 2.98
C VAL A 168 -4.59 2.02 3.50
N VAL A 169 -4.64 2.24 4.82
CA VAL A 169 -4.20 3.52 5.39
C VAL A 169 -2.72 3.77 5.13
N ALA A 170 -1.86 2.76 5.25
CA ALA A 170 -0.45 2.91 4.89
C ALA A 170 -0.29 3.20 3.39
N ASP A 171 -0.94 2.43 2.51
CA ASP A 171 -0.89 2.62 1.05
C ASP A 171 -1.27 4.04 0.63
N PHE A 172 -2.34 4.60 1.19
CA PHE A 172 -2.77 5.97 0.85
C PHE A 172 -1.82 7.06 1.34
N HIS A 173 -0.81 6.71 2.13
CA HIS A 173 0.28 7.61 2.49
C HIS A 173 1.56 7.32 1.70
N GLN A 174 1.61 6.28 0.85
CA GLN A 174 2.67 6.09 -0.14
C GLN A 174 2.39 7.04 -1.32
N PRO A 175 3.24 8.03 -1.62
CA PRO A 175 2.91 9.02 -2.65
C PRO A 175 2.67 8.45 -4.07
N LEU A 176 3.51 7.52 -4.50
CA LEU A 176 3.40 6.79 -5.76
C LEU A 176 2.31 5.70 -5.78
N HIS A 177 1.59 5.50 -4.68
CA HIS A 177 0.30 4.78 -4.68
C HIS A 177 -0.87 5.67 -5.03
N SER A 178 -0.64 6.98 -5.15
CA SER A 178 -1.69 7.96 -5.42
C SER A 178 -1.41 8.83 -6.62
N VAL A 179 -0.17 8.87 -7.12
CA VAL A 179 0.25 9.80 -8.17
C VAL A 179 1.01 9.07 -9.25
N PHE A 180 0.73 9.41 -10.51
CA PHE A 180 1.51 8.97 -11.67
C PHE A 180 1.84 10.15 -12.58
N ASN A 181 2.94 10.03 -13.32
CA ASN A 181 3.40 11.08 -14.24
C ASN A 181 2.76 10.94 -15.63
N ILE A 182 2.07 11.98 -16.11
CA ILE A 182 1.36 11.95 -17.40
C ILE A 182 2.27 12.19 -18.61
N ALA A 183 3.59 12.33 -18.43
CA ALA A 183 4.54 12.52 -19.53
C ALA A 183 4.49 11.39 -20.58
N LYS A 184 4.03 10.19 -20.20
CA LYS A 184 3.84 9.04 -21.10
C LYS A 184 2.37 8.85 -21.51
N GLY A 185 1.48 9.79 -21.18
CA GLY A 185 0.04 9.76 -21.44
C GLY A 185 -0.80 9.60 -20.17
N CYS A 186 -2.12 9.59 -20.34
CA CYS A 186 -3.10 9.46 -19.24
C CYS A 186 -3.45 8.01 -18.88
N ASP A 187 -2.71 7.04 -19.42
CA ASP A 187 -2.85 5.64 -19.05
C ASP A 187 -1.93 5.33 -17.87
N SER A 188 -2.50 5.28 -16.66
CA SER A 188 -1.73 4.94 -15.46
C SER A 188 -1.09 3.56 -15.53
N ALA A 189 -1.63 2.62 -16.30
CA ALA A 189 -1.01 1.31 -16.50
C ALA A 189 0.31 1.39 -17.29
N SER A 190 0.51 2.45 -18.07
CA SER A 190 1.73 2.69 -18.85
C SER A 190 2.89 3.23 -18.01
N GLU A 191 2.61 3.96 -16.93
CA GLU A 191 3.62 4.53 -16.03
C GLU A 191 3.75 3.73 -14.73
N GLY A 192 2.62 3.21 -14.24
CA GLY A 192 2.52 2.30 -13.10
C GLY A 192 2.85 2.94 -11.77
N GLY A 193 2.64 4.24 -11.59
CA GLY A 193 3.04 4.96 -10.37
C GLY A 193 4.54 4.90 -10.15
N GLY A 194 5.36 5.04 -11.19
CA GLY A 194 6.81 4.93 -11.12
C GLY A 194 7.38 3.51 -11.24
N ILE A 195 6.55 2.48 -11.46
CA ILE A 195 7.03 1.11 -11.73
C ILE A 195 7.79 1.04 -13.05
N ASN A 196 7.35 1.80 -14.06
CA ASN A 196 8.04 1.89 -15.35
C ASN A 196 9.03 3.06 -15.41
N TYR A 197 9.40 3.64 -14.26
CA TYR A 197 10.36 4.72 -14.12
C TYR A 197 11.66 4.18 -13.54
N CYS A 198 12.67 3.99 -14.37
CA CYS A 198 13.94 3.42 -13.91
C CYS A 198 14.86 4.43 -13.28
N LEU A 199 15.48 4.07 -12.15
CA LEU A 199 16.48 4.87 -11.46
C LEU A 199 17.92 4.47 -11.80
N THR A 200 18.11 3.46 -12.63
CA THR A 200 19.43 3.03 -13.10
C THR A 200 19.35 2.66 -14.57
N SER A 201 20.48 2.77 -15.27
CA SER A 201 20.61 2.29 -16.64
C SER A 201 20.14 0.83 -16.72
N PRO A 202 19.27 0.48 -17.69
CA PRO A 202 18.79 -0.88 -17.81
C PRO A 202 19.96 -1.81 -18.11
N HIS A 203 20.05 -2.93 -17.40
CA HIS A 203 21.01 -3.98 -17.69
C HIS A 203 20.34 -5.08 -18.52
N GLN A 204 21.09 -5.77 -19.37
CA GLN A 204 20.58 -6.96 -20.03
C GLN A 204 20.61 -8.12 -19.04
N ASP A 205 19.48 -8.83 -18.90
CA ASP A 205 19.47 -10.10 -18.21
C ASP A 205 20.21 -11.17 -19.04
N GLY A 206 20.52 -12.32 -18.45
CA GLY A 206 21.16 -13.45 -19.15
C GLY A 206 20.36 -14.04 -20.32
N LYS A 207 19.20 -13.47 -20.66
CA LYS A 207 18.34 -13.80 -21.79
C LYS A 207 18.21 -12.65 -22.81
N GLY A 208 18.98 -11.57 -22.63
CA GLY A 208 19.00 -10.41 -23.53
C GLY A 208 17.90 -9.38 -23.30
N HIS A 209 17.04 -9.53 -22.30
CA HIS A 209 15.99 -8.55 -22.00
C HIS A 209 16.57 -7.38 -21.20
N ARG A 210 16.20 -6.14 -21.55
CA ARG A 210 16.51 -4.97 -20.73
C ARG A 210 15.66 -5.00 -19.46
N ARG A 211 16.30 -4.95 -18.29
CA ARG A 211 15.63 -4.86 -17.00
C ARG A 211 16.03 -3.60 -16.26
N CYS A 212 15.02 -2.98 -15.68
CA CYS A 212 15.19 -1.97 -14.65
C CYS A 212 15.88 -2.61 -13.45
N GLY A 213 16.99 -2.03 -12.97
CA GLY A 213 17.64 -2.52 -11.75
C GLY A 213 16.86 -2.12 -10.50
N HIS A 214 16.39 -0.86 -10.48
CA HIS A 214 15.58 -0.28 -9.43
C HIS A 214 14.60 0.70 -10.04
N THR A 215 13.34 0.61 -9.66
CA THR A 215 12.30 1.55 -10.10
C THR A 215 12.13 2.68 -9.09
N LEU A 216 11.52 3.78 -9.52
CA LEU A 216 11.14 4.86 -8.63
C LEU A 216 10.16 4.37 -7.56
N HIS A 217 9.18 3.56 -7.97
CA HIS A 217 8.20 2.97 -7.05
C HIS A 217 8.86 2.14 -5.95
N GLU A 218 9.79 1.25 -6.30
CA GLU A 218 10.52 0.41 -5.33
C GLU A 218 11.35 1.24 -4.32
N LEU A 219 11.95 2.35 -4.77
CA LEU A 219 12.65 3.26 -3.86
C LEU A 219 11.67 3.85 -2.83
N TRP A 220 10.52 4.34 -3.29
CA TRP A 220 9.50 4.90 -2.42
C TRP A 220 8.88 3.83 -1.51
N ASP A 221 8.60 2.61 -1.96
CA ASP A 221 8.10 1.51 -1.11
C ASP A 221 9.06 1.11 0.01
N SER A 222 10.35 1.39 -0.15
CA SER A 222 11.38 1.20 0.89
C SER A 222 11.53 2.38 1.84
N GLY A 223 10.68 3.39 1.70
CA GLY A 223 10.77 4.64 2.43
C GLY A 223 11.98 5.46 2.06
N GLY A 224 12.39 5.46 0.79
CA GLY A 224 13.66 6.10 0.39
C GLY A 224 14.87 5.48 1.10
N GLY A 225 14.81 4.20 1.44
CA GLY A 225 15.82 3.51 2.24
C GLY A 225 15.70 3.73 3.76
N TYR A 226 14.69 4.47 4.25
CA TYR A 226 14.43 4.63 5.68
C TYR A 226 14.20 3.29 6.38
N ILE A 227 13.49 2.38 5.71
CA ILE A 227 13.36 0.96 6.05
C ILE A 227 13.86 0.12 4.87
N LYS A 228 15.11 -0.34 4.97
CA LYS A 228 15.74 -1.15 3.92
C LYS A 228 14.91 -2.41 3.62
N SER A 229 14.71 -2.70 2.34
CA SER A 229 13.96 -3.88 1.87
C SER A 229 14.57 -5.22 2.32
N ASN A 230 15.89 -5.24 2.59
CA ASN A 230 16.60 -6.40 3.11
C ASN A 230 16.70 -6.47 4.65
N SER A 231 16.14 -5.49 5.38
CA SER A 231 16.13 -5.50 6.84
C SER A 231 15.47 -6.79 7.37
N PRO A 232 15.91 -7.42 8.47
CA PRO A 232 15.16 -8.55 9.03
C PRO A 232 13.74 -8.14 9.44
N HIS A 233 12.76 -9.03 9.27
CA HIS A 233 11.35 -8.78 9.64
C HIS A 233 11.19 -8.57 11.17
N SER A 234 12.05 -9.21 11.95
CA SER A 234 12.16 -9.05 13.41
C SER A 234 12.59 -7.65 13.86
N LYS A 235 13.03 -6.76 12.95
CA LYS A 235 13.40 -5.37 13.28
C LYS A 235 12.21 -4.39 13.37
N THR A 236 10.97 -4.86 13.30
CA THR A 236 9.78 -3.97 13.33
C THR A 236 9.80 -3.00 14.51
N GLN A 237 10.11 -3.48 15.73
CA GLN A 237 10.21 -2.62 16.92
C GLN A 237 11.34 -1.58 16.85
N GLU A 238 12.46 -1.91 16.18
CA GLU A 238 13.56 -0.97 15.94
C GLU A 238 13.10 0.15 15.00
N HIS A 239 12.38 -0.18 13.93
CA HIS A 239 11.83 0.80 13.01
C HIS A 239 10.77 1.70 13.67
N VAL A 240 9.90 1.12 14.52
CA VAL A 240 8.92 1.89 15.31
C VAL A 240 9.62 2.90 16.21
N LYS A 241 10.66 2.49 16.96
CA LYS A 241 11.45 3.40 17.80
C LYS A 241 12.11 4.51 16.96
N LYS A 242 12.66 4.16 15.80
CA LYS A 242 13.28 5.13 14.88
C LYS A 242 12.26 6.16 14.39
N LEU A 243 11.07 5.73 13.95
CA LEU A 243 9.98 6.63 13.53
C LEU A 243 9.52 7.53 14.69
N LEU A 244 9.31 6.98 15.89
CA LEU A 244 8.90 7.76 17.06
C LEU A 244 9.92 8.83 17.44
N ALA A 245 11.21 8.53 17.32
CA ALA A 245 12.27 9.50 17.59
C ALA A 245 12.31 10.62 16.55
N ALA A 246 12.10 10.30 15.27
CA ALA A 246 12.11 11.27 14.17
C ALA A 246 10.84 12.12 14.11
N HIS A 247 9.68 11.51 14.36
CA HIS A 247 8.36 12.12 14.22
C HIS A 247 7.50 11.83 15.47
N PRO A 248 7.79 12.45 16.63
CA PRO A 248 7.00 12.21 17.83
C PRO A 248 5.53 12.59 17.61
N HIS A 249 4.60 11.68 17.94
CA HIS A 249 3.17 11.82 17.66
C HIS A 249 2.59 13.17 18.11
N LYS A 250 3.00 13.68 19.28
CA LYS A 250 2.55 14.99 19.81
C LYS A 250 2.87 16.20 18.90
N PHE A 251 3.77 16.05 17.94
CA PHE A 251 4.16 17.09 16.98
C PHE A 251 3.59 16.85 15.58
N LEU A 252 2.87 15.74 15.36
CA LEU A 252 2.16 15.49 14.13
C LEU A 252 0.83 16.25 14.14
N ASN A 253 0.69 17.20 13.23
CA ASN A 253 -0.56 17.90 12.99
C ASN A 253 -1.39 17.12 11.95
N GLY A 254 -2.72 17.20 12.00
CA GLY A 254 -3.60 16.60 10.99
C GLY A 254 -3.90 15.10 11.18
N CYS A 255 -3.61 14.54 12.35
CA CYS A 255 -3.95 13.16 12.67
C CYS A 255 -5.47 12.90 12.77
N ASP A 256 -6.25 13.94 13.08
CA ASP A 256 -7.70 13.89 13.17
C ASP A 256 -8.39 14.08 11.80
N VAL A 257 -7.61 14.29 10.72
CA VAL A 257 -8.14 14.35 9.35
C VAL A 257 -8.36 12.93 8.85
N HIS A 258 -9.62 12.53 8.71
CA HIS A 258 -10.01 11.18 8.28
C HIS A 258 -10.44 11.11 6.81
N GLU A 259 -10.47 12.25 6.13
CA GLU A 259 -10.87 12.35 4.73
C GLU A 259 -9.71 11.91 3.83
N VAL A 260 -9.88 10.78 3.16
CA VAL A 260 -8.85 10.21 2.27
C VAL A 260 -8.43 11.17 1.16
N GLY A 261 -9.33 12.02 0.66
CA GLY A 261 -9.00 13.03 -0.36
C GLY A 261 -7.85 13.93 0.07
N HIS A 262 -7.86 14.39 1.33
CA HIS A 262 -6.79 15.22 1.88
C HIS A 262 -5.46 14.48 1.94
N TRP A 263 -5.46 13.18 2.26
CA TRP A 263 -4.23 12.39 2.30
C TRP A 263 -3.60 12.24 0.91
N LEU A 264 -4.44 12.15 -0.11
CA LEU A 264 -4.02 12.09 -1.50
C LEU A 264 -3.50 13.45 -2.00
N ASP A 265 -4.09 14.56 -1.55
CA ASP A 265 -3.59 15.90 -1.86
C ASP A 265 -2.17 16.10 -1.31
N GLU A 266 -1.93 15.71 -0.06
CA GLU A 266 -0.58 15.75 0.54
C GLU A 266 0.44 14.89 -0.23
N ASN A 267 0.01 13.79 -0.86
CA ASN A 267 0.88 13.00 -1.72
C ASN A 267 1.12 13.69 -3.07
N HIS A 268 0.09 14.31 -3.65
CA HIS A 268 0.17 15.05 -4.91
C HIS A 268 1.08 16.27 -4.81
N GLU A 269 1.11 16.94 -3.65
CA GLU A 269 2.06 18.01 -3.34
C GLU A 269 3.53 17.55 -3.39
N LEU A 270 3.81 16.25 -3.20
CA LEU A 270 5.15 15.70 -3.31
C LEU A 270 5.55 15.35 -4.75
N ALA A 271 4.63 15.39 -5.71
CA ALA A 271 4.83 14.87 -7.06
C ALA A 271 5.97 15.56 -7.83
N GLU A 272 6.07 16.89 -7.74
CA GLU A 272 7.18 17.63 -8.37
C GLU A 272 8.54 17.17 -7.84
N PHE A 273 8.65 16.96 -6.53
CA PHE A 273 9.85 16.41 -5.92
C PHE A 273 10.09 14.96 -6.34
N ILE A 274 9.07 14.09 -6.28
CA ILE A 274 9.16 12.67 -6.67
C ILE A 274 9.73 12.51 -8.08
N PHE A 275 9.24 13.29 -9.04
CA PHE A 275 9.65 13.21 -10.44
C PHE A 275 10.82 14.15 -10.79
N SER A 276 11.46 14.79 -9.79
CA SER A 276 12.64 15.62 -10.03
C SER A 276 13.93 14.80 -10.29
N THR A 277 13.93 13.51 -9.96
CA THR A 277 15.07 12.62 -10.28
C THR A 277 14.93 12.08 -11.70
N PRO A 278 15.95 12.20 -12.57
CA PRO A 278 15.83 11.77 -13.97
C PRO A 278 15.75 10.25 -14.13
N GLU A 279 15.00 9.79 -15.13
CA GLU A 279 14.93 8.39 -15.52
C GLU A 279 16.31 7.90 -16.02
N TYR A 280 16.62 6.64 -15.73
CA TYR A 280 17.86 5.93 -16.05
C TYR A 280 19.12 6.48 -15.38
N GLN A 281 18.98 7.29 -14.33
CA GLN A 281 20.11 7.88 -13.62
C GLN A 281 20.00 7.61 -12.12
N GLN A 282 21.14 7.22 -11.54
CA GLN A 282 21.26 7.01 -10.10
C GLN A 282 20.86 8.31 -9.38
N PRO A 283 19.89 8.28 -8.45
CA PRO A 283 19.53 9.48 -7.71
C PRO A 283 20.71 10.02 -6.91
N HIS A 284 20.83 11.34 -6.84
CA HIS A 284 21.80 12.01 -5.99
C HIS A 284 21.49 11.78 -4.50
N GLU A 285 22.51 11.85 -3.65
CA GLU A 285 22.38 11.65 -2.20
C GLU A 285 21.34 12.60 -1.59
N GLU A 286 21.31 13.86 -1.99
CA GLU A 286 20.33 14.84 -1.52
C GLU A 286 18.88 14.41 -1.83
N TYR A 287 18.63 13.83 -3.01
CA TYR A 287 17.31 13.33 -3.37
C TYR A 287 16.94 12.13 -2.47
N LEU A 288 17.88 11.22 -2.22
CA LEU A 288 17.66 10.06 -1.36
C LEU A 288 17.35 10.48 0.09
N ASP A 289 18.08 11.46 0.62
CA ASP A 289 17.86 12.00 1.97
C ASP A 289 16.48 12.67 2.10
N LYS A 290 16.12 13.52 1.14
CA LYS A 290 14.79 14.15 1.09
C LYS A 290 13.67 13.11 0.94
N THR A 291 13.87 12.08 0.12
CA THR A 291 12.92 10.98 -0.06
C THR A 291 12.74 10.21 1.25
N SER A 292 13.84 9.87 1.91
CA SER A 292 13.85 9.18 3.21
C SER A 292 13.11 9.98 4.28
N HIS A 293 13.36 11.30 4.34
CA HIS A 293 12.68 12.21 5.25
C HIS A 293 11.17 12.28 4.96
N ALA A 294 10.78 12.58 3.71
CA ALA A 294 9.38 12.67 3.31
C ALA A 294 8.63 11.35 3.57
N ALA A 295 9.20 10.21 3.14
CA ALA A 295 8.59 8.91 3.36
C ALA A 295 8.43 8.57 4.84
N SER A 296 9.44 8.83 5.68
CA SER A 296 9.32 8.58 7.12
C SER A 296 8.24 9.44 7.78
N HIS A 297 8.06 10.68 7.31
CA HIS A 297 6.98 11.55 7.75
C HIS A 297 5.61 10.99 7.33
N ARG A 298 5.47 10.55 6.07
CA ARG A 298 4.23 9.92 5.58
C ARG A 298 3.88 8.65 6.35
N MET A 299 4.85 7.80 6.69
CA MET A 299 4.64 6.62 7.54
C MET A 299 4.13 7.00 8.93
N ALA A 300 4.70 8.04 9.54
CA ALA A 300 4.27 8.53 10.85
C ALA A 300 2.84 9.09 10.80
N MET A 301 2.50 9.85 9.75
CA MET A 301 1.14 10.34 9.50
C MET A 301 0.13 9.21 9.30
N ALA A 302 0.50 8.18 8.53
CA ALA A 302 -0.32 6.99 8.34
C ALA A 302 -0.64 6.31 9.66
N ALA A 303 0.38 6.10 10.51
CA ALA A 303 0.20 5.49 11.81
C ALA A 303 -0.69 6.36 12.72
N CYS A 304 -0.48 7.68 12.69
CA CYS A 304 -1.25 8.64 13.48
C CYS A 304 -2.74 8.58 13.17
N ARG A 305 -3.09 8.64 11.88
CA ARG A 305 -4.47 8.58 11.39
C ARG A 305 -5.08 7.20 11.60
N LEU A 306 -4.30 6.14 11.40
CA LEU A 306 -4.73 4.77 11.71
C LEU A 306 -5.08 4.63 13.19
N THR A 307 -4.30 5.20 14.12
CA THR A 307 -4.65 5.23 15.55
C THR A 307 -6.03 5.85 15.75
N ARG A 308 -6.32 7.02 15.17
CA ARG A 308 -7.63 7.68 15.33
C ARG A 308 -8.79 6.87 14.77
N ILE A 309 -8.60 6.23 13.63
CA ILE A 309 -9.62 5.35 13.03
C ILE A 309 -9.85 4.11 13.87
N LEU A 310 -8.80 3.60 14.53
CA LEU A 310 -8.87 2.40 15.33
C LEU A 310 -9.46 2.62 16.73
N HIS A 311 -9.36 3.82 17.31
CA HIS A 311 -10.04 4.17 18.56
C HIS A 311 -11.55 3.85 18.48
#